data_AF-D4CXA0-F1
#
_entry.id   AF-D4CXA0-F1
#
_cell.length_a   1.000
_cell.length_b   1.000
_cell.length_c   1.000
_cell.angle_alpha   90.00
_cell.angle_beta   90.00
_cell.angle_gamma   90.00
#
_symmetry.space_group_name_H-M   'P 1'
#
loop_
_entity.id
_entity.type
_entity.pdbx_description
1 polymer ?
#
loop_
_entity_poly.entity_id
_entity_poly.type
_entity_poly.pdbx_seq_one_letter_code
_entity_poly.pdbx_strand_id
1 'polypeptide(L)'
;MSFEVITVGIFKGSSYVITHIDDGRYNWYCGYVEVPKNHIYFEQHYDDINDIECHGGLTYSGYRFRDGAYYIGFDTNHFDSEPCNNVVFVENECLNIIDQLIKLNN
;
A
#
# COMPACT_ATOMS: atom_id res chain seq x y z
N MET A 1 13.72 -13.85 -5.37
CA MET A 1 12.90 -12.77 -4.80
C MET A 1 12.90 -12.86 -3.29
N SER A 2 13.72 -12.05 -2.63
CA SER A 2 13.58 -11.80 -1.20
C SER A 2 12.47 -10.79 -1.01
N PHE A 3 11.55 -11.08 -0.10
CA PHE A 3 10.50 -10.18 0.31
C PHE A 3 10.72 -9.89 1.79
N GLU A 4 10.94 -8.64 2.14
CA GLU A 4 11.19 -8.22 3.51
C GLU A 4 10.14 -7.21 3.96
N VAL A 5 9.63 -7.37 5.18
CA VAL A 5 8.81 -6.36 5.84
C VAL A 5 9.76 -5.37 6.51
N ILE A 6 9.74 -4.12 6.05
CA ILE A 6 10.62 -3.05 6.53
C ILE A 6 9.94 -2.26 7.66
N THR A 7 8.64 -2.01 7.52
CA THR A 7 7.88 -1.23 8.50
C THR A 7 6.48 -1.80 8.64
N VAL A 8 6.01 -1.89 9.89
CA VAL A 8 4.60 -2.08 10.23
C VAL A 8 4.23 -0.90 11.10
N GLY A 9 3.23 -0.13 10.67
CA GLY A 9 2.80 1.08 11.35
C GLY A 9 1.29 1.13 11.51
N ILE A 10 0.84 2.03 12.37
CA ILE A 10 -0.58 2.32 12.59
C ILE A 10 -0.74 3.83 12.45
N PHE A 11 -1.68 4.25 11.61
CA PHE A 11 -2.03 5.65 11.44
C PHE A 11 -3.56 5.83 11.45
N LYS A 12 -4.05 6.74 12.31
CA LYS A 12 -5.48 6.99 12.52
C LYS A 12 -6.32 5.72 12.73
N GLY A 13 -5.72 4.70 13.36
CA GLY A 13 -6.36 3.42 13.66
C GLY A 13 -6.34 2.39 12.53
N SER A 14 -5.75 2.70 11.37
CA SER A 14 -5.56 1.75 10.26
C SER A 14 -4.10 1.30 10.17
N SER A 15 -3.87 0.02 9.91
CA SER A 15 -2.51 -0.51 9.75
C SER A 15 -1.95 -0.22 8.36
N TYR A 16 -0.66 0.02 8.27
CA TYR A 16 0.08 0.02 7.01
C TYR A 16 1.37 -0.78 7.11
N VAL A 17 1.82 -1.32 5.98
CA VAL A 17 3.02 -2.13 5.89
C VAL A 17 3.86 -1.66 4.71
N ILE A 18 5.15 -1.45 4.95
CA ILE A 18 6.14 -1.16 3.90
C ILE A 18 7.00 -2.40 3.73
N THR A 19 7.16 -2.83 2.49
CA THR A 19 7.98 -3.99 2.14
C THR A 19 9.04 -3.59 1.14
N HIS A 20 10.14 -4.34 1.13
CA HIS A 20 11.17 -4.20 0.12
C HIS A 20 11.34 -5.52 -0.63
N ILE A 21 11.45 -5.41 -1.95
CA ILE A 21 11.81 -6.51 -2.83
C ILE A 21 13.22 -6.25 -3.31
N ASP A 22 14.14 -7.16 -2.99
CA ASP A 22 15.47 -7.21 -3.57
C ASP A 22 15.77 -8.63 -4.06
N ASP A 23 16.10 -8.79 -5.33
CA ASP A 23 16.59 -10.06 -5.87
C ASP A 23 17.81 -9.93 -6.80
N GLY A 24 18.50 -8.79 -6.72
CA GLY A 24 19.63 -8.44 -7.57
C GLY A 24 19.27 -8.03 -8.99
N ARG A 25 18.01 -8.19 -9.43
CA ARG A 25 17.47 -7.62 -10.68
C ARG A 25 16.43 -6.55 -10.43
N TYR A 26 15.69 -6.72 -9.34
CA TYR A 26 14.59 -5.90 -8.92
C TYR A 26 14.87 -5.36 -7.54
N ASN A 27 14.71 -4.05 -7.35
CA ASN A 27 14.94 -3.37 -6.10
C ASN A 27 13.91 -2.23 -5.95
N TRP A 28 12.82 -2.49 -5.22
CA TRP A 28 11.84 -1.45 -4.95
C TRP A 28 11.06 -1.65 -3.65
N TYR A 29 10.49 -0.56 -3.18
CA TYR A 29 9.59 -0.53 -2.03
C TYR A 29 8.13 -0.66 -2.48
N CYS A 30 7.29 -1.21 -1.61
CA CYS A 30 5.85 -1.29 -1.81
C CYS A 30 5.14 -0.86 -0.53
N GLY A 31 4.01 -0.19 -0.70
CA GLY A 31 3.13 0.23 0.40
C GLY A 31 1.83 -0.58 0.39
N TYR A 32 1.38 -1.00 1.57
CA TYR A 32 0.13 -1.70 1.75
C TYR A 32 -0.65 -1.07 2.90
N VAL A 33 -1.93 -0.78 2.68
CA VAL A 33 -2.83 -0.16 3.65
C VAL A 33 -3.99 -1.10 3.92
N GLU A 34 -4.25 -1.35 5.20
CA GLU A 34 -5.40 -2.13 5.65
C GLU A 34 -6.69 -1.42 5.26
N VAL A 35 -7.62 -2.15 4.64
CA VAL A 35 -8.98 -1.69 4.40
C VAL A 35 -9.88 -2.26 5.50
N PRO A 36 -10.53 -1.41 6.32
CA PRO A 36 -11.43 -1.86 7.36
C PRO A 36 -12.61 -2.66 6.81
N LYS A 37 -13.06 -3.69 7.55
CA LYS A 37 -14.18 -4.57 7.14
C LYS A 37 -15.50 -3.85 6.86
N ASN A 38 -15.69 -2.67 7.42
CA ASN A 38 -16.88 -1.83 7.25
C ASN A 38 -16.70 -0.76 6.16
N HIS A 39 -15.59 -0.75 5.42
CA HIS A 39 -15.32 0.18 4.33
C HIS A 39 -15.90 -0.34 3.00
N ILE A 40 -16.36 0.56 2.12
CA ILE A 40 -16.96 0.21 0.82
C ILE A 40 -16.03 -0.58 -0.12
N TYR A 41 -14.71 -0.42 0.07
CA TYR A 41 -13.68 -1.11 -0.71
C TYR A 41 -13.13 -2.38 -0.06
N PHE A 42 -13.69 -2.81 1.07
CA PHE A 42 -13.30 -4.08 1.67
C PHE A 42 -13.56 -5.22 0.68
N GLU A 43 -12.55 -6.07 0.45
CA GLU A 43 -12.60 -7.17 -0.53
C GLU A 43 -12.84 -6.76 -1.99
N GLN A 44 -12.69 -5.48 -2.35
CA GLN A 44 -12.75 -5.04 -3.75
C GLN A 44 -11.41 -5.21 -4.45
N HIS A 45 -11.46 -5.61 -5.72
CA HIS A 45 -10.27 -5.70 -6.56
C HIS A 45 -9.73 -4.30 -6.85
N TYR A 46 -8.41 -4.12 -6.83
CA TYR A 46 -7.81 -2.79 -6.98
C TYR A 46 -8.19 -2.08 -8.29
N ASP A 47 -8.39 -2.81 -9.39
CA ASP A 47 -8.85 -2.24 -10.68
C ASP A 47 -10.25 -1.63 -10.61
N ASP A 48 -11.07 -2.02 -9.62
CA ASP A 48 -12.42 -1.49 -9.44
C ASP A 48 -12.46 -0.28 -8.48
N ILE A 49 -11.33 0.05 -7.83
CA ILE A 49 -11.20 1.16 -6.87
C ILE A 49 -10.68 2.40 -7.60
N ASN A 50 -11.59 3.30 -7.94
CA ASN A 50 -11.30 4.47 -8.78
C ASN A 50 -11.09 5.79 -8.00
N ASP A 51 -11.45 5.83 -6.72
CA ASP A 51 -11.40 7.06 -5.91
C ASP A 51 -10.19 7.11 -4.94
N ILE A 52 -9.18 6.26 -5.16
CA ILE A 52 -7.91 6.26 -4.41
C ILE A 52 -6.77 6.67 -5.34
N GLU A 53 -6.14 7.78 -5.03
CA GLU A 53 -4.95 8.30 -5.73
C GLU A 53 -3.68 7.98 -4.95
N CYS A 54 -2.71 7.38 -5.62
CA CYS A 54 -1.36 7.14 -5.11
C CYS A 54 -0.35 7.05 -6.26
N HIS A 55 0.94 6.99 -5.94
CA HIS A 55 2.02 6.88 -6.92
C HIS A 55 1.84 5.70 -7.88
N GLY A 56 1.60 5.99 -9.15
CA GLY A 56 1.41 4.99 -10.21
C GLY A 56 0.07 4.23 -10.14
N GLY A 57 -0.77 4.51 -9.14
CA GLY A 57 -2.02 3.81 -8.89
C GLY A 57 -1.86 2.54 -8.06
N LEU A 58 -3.00 1.98 -7.65
CA LEU A 58 -3.03 0.72 -6.92
C LEU A 58 -2.63 -0.44 -7.85
N THR A 59 -1.78 -1.34 -7.34
CA THR A 59 -1.32 -2.54 -8.05
C THR A 59 -1.61 -3.82 -7.28
N TYR A 60 -2.25 -3.71 -6.12
CA TYR A 60 -2.56 -4.85 -5.26
C TYR A 60 -3.84 -4.64 -4.46
N SER A 61 -4.60 -5.74 -4.30
CA SER A 61 -5.66 -5.88 -3.29
C SER A 61 -5.73 -7.33 -2.82
N GLY A 62 -5.71 -7.60 -1.51
CA GLY A 62 -5.77 -8.97 -0.98
C GLY A 62 -5.27 -9.17 0.45
N TYR A 63 -5.30 -10.43 0.90
CA TYR A 63 -4.74 -10.88 2.18
C TYR A 63 -3.26 -11.21 2.04
N ARG A 64 -2.42 -10.18 2.12
CA ARG A 64 -0.97 -10.34 1.89
C ARG A 64 -0.23 -10.96 3.07
N PHE A 65 -0.64 -10.63 4.29
CA PHE A 65 0.08 -10.93 5.51
C PHE A 65 -0.66 -11.98 6.36
N ARG A 66 0.04 -12.55 7.35
CA ARG A 66 -0.51 -13.59 8.24
C ARG A 66 -1.29 -13.03 9.43
N ASP A 67 -1.85 -11.83 9.27
CA ASP A 67 -2.68 -11.14 10.27
C ASP A 67 -4.19 -11.27 9.95
N GLY A 68 -4.54 -11.73 8.75
CA GLY A 68 -5.93 -11.87 8.32
C GLY A 68 -6.60 -10.54 7.95
N ALA A 69 -5.83 -9.46 7.79
CA ALA A 69 -6.33 -8.18 7.30
C ALA A 69 -6.30 -8.12 5.76
N TYR A 70 -7.26 -7.39 5.19
CA TYR A 70 -7.34 -7.13 3.75
C TYR A 70 -6.60 -5.83 3.44
N TYR A 71 -5.71 -5.86 2.45
CA TYR A 71 -4.89 -4.72 2.09
C TYR A 71 -5.13 -4.28 0.66
N ILE A 72 -5.03 -2.98 0.41
CA ILE A 72 -4.74 -2.43 -0.92
C ILE A 72 -3.31 -1.91 -0.94
N GLY A 73 -2.66 -1.84 -2.10
CA GLY A 73 -1.28 -1.40 -2.17
C GLY A 73 -0.81 -0.98 -3.54
N PHE A 74 0.41 -0.43 -3.55
CA PHE A 74 1.11 0.10 -4.71
C PHE A 74 2.61 -0.22 -4.61
N ASP A 75 3.34 -0.03 -5.70
CA ASP A 75 4.78 -0.21 -5.75
C ASP A 75 5.49 0.99 -6.40
N THR A 76 6.80 1.08 -6.17
CA THR A 76 7.64 2.13 -6.77
C THR A 76 8.40 1.64 -8.00
N ASN A 77 8.00 0.52 -8.62
CA ASN A 77 8.65 -0.06 -9.79
C ASN A 77 8.15 0.54 -11.11
N HIS A 78 8.24 1.87 -11.23
CA HIS A 78 7.91 2.57 -12.46
C HIS A 78 9.13 3.30 -13.04
N PHE A 79 9.07 3.58 -14.35
CA PHE A 79 10.05 4.44 -14.99
C PHE A 79 10.12 5.80 -14.26
N ASP A 80 11.32 6.32 -14.02
CA ASP A 80 11.59 7.56 -13.27
C ASP A 80 11.11 7.60 -11.80
N SER A 81 10.77 6.46 -11.18
CA SER A 81 10.41 6.40 -9.76
C SER A 81 11.59 6.32 -8.79
N GLU A 82 12.83 6.52 -9.27
CA GLU A 82 14.02 6.47 -8.42
C GLU A 82 13.93 7.42 -7.20
N PRO A 83 13.45 8.68 -7.32
CA PRO A 83 13.24 9.55 -6.16
C PRO A 83 12.15 9.07 -5.20
N CYS A 84 11.20 8.27 -5.69
CA CYS A 84 10.09 7.70 -4.93
C CYS A 84 10.47 6.39 -4.23
N ASN A 85 11.55 5.74 -4.66
CA ASN A 85 11.94 4.40 -4.24
C ASN A 85 12.64 4.38 -2.88
N ASN A 86 11.99 4.91 -1.84
CA ASN A 86 12.51 4.96 -0.49
C ASN A 86 11.38 4.86 0.56
N VAL A 87 11.74 4.48 1.78
CA VAL A 87 10.78 4.26 2.88
C VAL A 87 9.95 5.51 3.19
N VAL A 88 10.55 6.70 3.20
CA VAL A 88 9.84 7.94 3.57
C VAL A 88 8.75 8.28 2.56
N PHE A 89 9.03 8.12 1.26
CA PHE A 89 8.04 8.35 0.22
C PHE A 89 6.89 7.34 0.31
N VAL A 90 7.21 6.05 0.42
CA VAL A 90 6.20 4.99 0.51
C VAL A 90 5.35 5.13 1.77
N GLU A 91 5.94 5.53 2.89
CA GLU A 91 5.19 5.86 4.10
C GLU A 91 4.19 6.98 3.85
N ASN A 92 4.62 8.12 3.30
CA ASN A 92 3.73 9.25 3.03
C ASN A 92 2.56 8.87 2.11
N GLU A 93 2.79 8.06 1.09
CA GLU A 93 1.74 7.53 0.22
C GLU A 93 0.77 6.61 0.99
N CYS A 94 1.26 5.74 1.88
CA CYS A 94 0.38 4.93 2.74
C CYS A 94 -0.49 5.81 3.65
N LEU A 95 0.08 6.84 4.27
CA LEU A 95 -0.66 7.77 5.12
C LEU A 95 -1.72 8.54 4.31
N ASN A 96 -1.39 8.95 3.09
CA ASN A 96 -2.32 9.61 2.17
C ASN A 96 -3.49 8.70 1.75
N ILE A 97 -3.23 7.42 1.46
CA ILE A 97 -4.29 6.44 1.15
C ILE A 97 -5.21 6.26 2.37
N ILE A 98 -4.67 6.18 3.59
CA ILE A 98 -5.48 6.07 4.81
C ILE A 98 -6.41 7.28 4.95
N ASP A 99 -5.91 8.50 4.70
CA ASP A 99 -6.73 9.71 4.75
C ASP A 99 -7.86 9.71 3.72
N GLN A 100 -7.63 9.18 2.52
CA GLN A 100 -8.65 9.02 1.49
C GLN A 100 -9.71 7.99 1.89
N LEU A 101 -9.31 6.82 2.40
CA LEU A 101 -10.24 5.80 2.91
C LEU A 101 -11.14 6.38 4.03
N ILE A 102 -10.56 7.12 4.97
CA ILE A 102 -11.34 7.77 6.03
C ILE A 102 -12.34 8.76 5.44
N LYS A 103 -11.94 9.54 4.43
CA LYS A 103 -12.82 10.53 3.79
C LYS A 103 -13.98 9.88 3.04
N LEU A 104 -13.77 8.75 2.38
CA LEU A 104 -14.79 8.05 1.58
C LEU A 104 -15.80 7.27 2.44
N ASN A 105 -15.46 7.00 3.70
CA ASN A 105 -16.34 6.32 4.65
C ASN A 105 -17.22 7.25 5.48
N ASN A 106 -17.17 8.57 5.23
CA ASN A 106 -17.96 9.62 5.88
C ASN A 106 -18.94 10.27 4.90
#